data_AF-A0A7M2WWH6-F1
#
_entry.id   AF-A0A7M2WWH6-F1
#
_cell.length_a   1.000
_cell.length_b   1.000
_cell.length_c   1.000
_cell.angle_alpha   90.00
_cell.angle_beta   90.00
_cell.angle_gamma   90.00
#
_symmetry.space_group_name_H-M   'P 1'
#
loop_
_entity.id
_entity.type
_entity.pdbx_description
1 polymer ?
#
loop_
_entity_poly.entity_id
_entity_poly.type
_entity_poly.pdbx_seq_one_letter_code
_entity_poly.pdbx_strand_id
1 'polypeptide(L)'
;MNRLMTNRVCLIVFILACGSGCVQEPAKPAGGRVVRTDGPTPSGIELPPGNTPPNAVDATDPVASQLHDLSGLFLEYYLINKRLPAKLDDLKPLADSGQPTDFADPKTKQPFVYLPHAVRMTAGDTKLVVYAPNPNSRGQYQGVLMRLARGSQVTATWVVSLSDIELQGQIAGMAPASPPK
;
A
#
# COMPACT_ATOMS: atom_id res chain seq x y z
N MET A 1 3.43 -51.41 10.54
CA MET A 1 2.00 -51.51 10.93
C MET A 1 1.43 -50.09 10.88
N ASN A 2 1.16 -49.57 9.69
CA ASN A 2 -0.13 -49.63 8.97
C ASN A 2 -1.22 -48.79 9.64
N ARG A 3 -1.48 -47.60 9.09
CA ARG A 3 -2.83 -47.14 8.71
C ARG A 3 -2.75 -45.96 7.74
N LEU A 4 -2.67 -46.33 6.46
CA LEU A 4 -3.22 -45.59 5.33
C LEU A 4 -4.71 -45.31 5.61
N MET A 5 -5.17 -44.07 5.49
CA MET A 5 -6.59 -43.77 5.28
C MET A 5 -6.74 -42.74 4.17
N THR A 6 -6.83 -43.31 2.97
CA THR A 6 -7.30 -42.78 1.72
C THR A 6 -8.68 -42.12 1.88
N ASN A 7 -8.79 -40.82 1.62
CA ASN A 7 -10.08 -40.18 1.31
C ASN A 7 -9.99 -39.50 -0.05
N ARG A 8 -10.33 -40.29 -1.07
CA ARG A 8 -10.61 -39.88 -2.44
C ARG A 8 -12.11 -40.06 -2.66
N VAL A 9 -12.90 -38.99 -2.72
CA VAL A 9 -14.22 -38.95 -3.39
C VAL A 9 -14.45 -37.49 -3.79
N CYS A 10 -14.19 -37.11 -5.04
CA CYS A 10 -15.13 -37.04 -6.17
C CYS A 10 -16.40 -36.20 -5.91
N LEU A 11 -16.42 -34.95 -6.36
CA LEU A 11 -17.56 -34.48 -7.15
C LEU A 11 -17.14 -33.38 -8.13
N ILE A 12 -17.22 -33.76 -9.40
CA ILE A 12 -17.13 -32.91 -10.57
C ILE A 12 -18.46 -32.17 -10.70
N VAL A 13 -18.45 -30.85 -10.81
CA VAL A 13 -19.54 -30.10 -11.42
C VAL A 13 -18.94 -29.15 -12.46
N PHE A 14 -18.98 -29.62 -13.70
CA PHE A 14 -18.79 -28.85 -14.92
C PHE A 14 -19.98 -27.90 -15.07
N ILE A 15 -19.79 -26.58 -14.90
CA ILE A 15 -20.74 -25.59 -15.43
C ILE A 15 -20.08 -24.94 -16.65
N LEU A 16 -20.36 -25.57 -17.79
CA LEU A 16 -20.09 -25.07 -19.13
C LEU A 16 -21.12 -23.97 -19.42
N ALA A 17 -20.79 -22.71 -19.15
CA ALA A 17 -21.57 -21.57 -19.64
C ALA A 17 -20.94 -21.08 -20.94
N CYS A 18 -21.44 -21.59 -22.06
CA CYS A 18 -21.29 -20.99 -23.38
C CYS A 18 -21.96 -19.61 -23.38
N GLY A 19 -21.18 -18.57 -23.10
CA GLY A 19 -21.53 -17.19 -23.42
C GLY A 19 -20.82 -16.76 -24.69
N SER A 20 -21.56 -16.70 -25.79
CA SER A 20 -21.26 -15.99 -27.03
C SER A 20 -20.61 -14.62 -26.69
N GLY A 21 -19.41 -14.30 -27.17
CA GLY A 21 -19.21 -13.90 -28.56
C GLY A 21 -19.57 -12.43 -28.79
N CYS A 22 -18.78 -11.51 -28.25
CA CYS A 22 -18.68 -10.14 -28.77
C CYS A 22 -17.23 -9.90 -29.21
N VAL A 23 -16.94 -10.25 -30.46
CA VAL A 23 -15.75 -9.75 -31.18
C VAL A 23 -16.01 -8.27 -31.42
N GLN A 24 -15.34 -7.39 -30.67
CA GLN A 24 -15.29 -5.97 -30.97
C GLN A 24 -14.34 -5.76 -32.15
N GLU A 25 -14.92 -5.31 -33.25
CA GLU A 25 -14.26 -4.87 -34.47
C GLU A 25 -13.27 -3.74 -34.15
N PRO A 26 -12.04 -3.75 -34.69
CA PRO A 26 -11.11 -2.64 -34.51
C PRO A 26 -11.64 -1.41 -35.25
N ALA A 27 -12.17 -0.45 -34.49
CA ALA A 27 -12.55 0.85 -35.02
C ALA A 27 -11.33 1.51 -35.69
N LYS A 28 -11.46 1.71 -37.00
CA LYS A 28 -10.60 2.50 -37.87
C LYS A 28 -10.22 3.83 -37.19
N PRO A 29 -8.93 4.20 -37.09
CA PRO A 29 -8.55 5.51 -36.55
C PRO A 29 -9.01 6.59 -37.52
N ALA A 30 -10.15 7.20 -37.22
CA ALA A 30 -10.56 8.46 -37.81
C ALA A 30 -9.57 9.53 -37.35
N GLY A 31 -8.97 10.22 -38.32
CA GLY A 31 -7.90 11.19 -38.13
C GLY A 31 -8.14 12.11 -36.92
N GLY A 32 -7.14 12.17 -36.06
CA GLY A 32 -7.11 13.04 -34.89
C GLY A 32 -7.35 14.48 -35.31
N ARG A 33 -8.60 14.94 -35.14
CA ARG A 33 -8.93 16.34 -35.09
C ARG A 33 -8.27 16.86 -33.82
N VAL A 34 -7.18 17.61 -33.97
CA VAL A 34 -6.60 18.41 -32.90
C VAL A 34 -7.66 19.46 -32.53
N VAL A 35 -8.46 19.13 -31.51
CA VAL A 35 -9.34 20.11 -30.87
C VAL A 35 -8.41 21.00 -30.06
N ARG A 36 -8.01 22.13 -30.65
CA ARG A 36 -7.55 23.29 -29.87
C ARG A 36 -8.78 23.83 -29.14
N THR A 37 -8.97 23.40 -27.90
CA THR A 37 -9.81 24.12 -26.94
C THR A 37 -9.03 25.31 -26.43
N ASP A 38 -9.16 26.45 -27.10
CA ASP A 38 -8.87 27.78 -26.54
C ASP A 38 -10.00 28.16 -25.56
N GLY A 39 -10.23 27.28 -24.57
CA GLY A 39 -11.14 27.52 -23.47
C GLY A 39 -10.40 28.18 -22.31
N PRO A 40 -11.06 29.06 -21.53
CA PRO A 40 -10.48 29.59 -20.31
C PRO A 40 -10.06 28.41 -19.44
N THR A 41 -8.78 28.39 -19.07
CA THR A 41 -8.18 27.43 -18.14
C THR A 41 -9.19 27.08 -17.06
N PRO A 42 -9.70 25.83 -17.00
CA PRO A 42 -10.50 25.44 -15.86
C PRO A 42 -9.58 25.61 -14.66
N SER A 43 -9.90 26.60 -13.83
CA SER A 43 -9.36 26.77 -12.49
C SER A 43 -9.25 25.38 -11.88
N GLY A 44 -8.03 25.05 -11.44
CA GLY A 44 -7.66 23.71 -11.03
C GLY A 44 -8.73 23.08 -10.15
N ILE A 45 -8.88 21.77 -10.31
CA ILE A 45 -9.53 20.96 -9.28
C ILE A 45 -8.70 21.19 -8.01
N GLU A 46 -9.11 22.17 -7.21
CA GLU A 46 -8.56 22.45 -5.91
C GLU A 46 -8.97 21.26 -5.06
N LEU A 47 -8.07 20.28 -4.95
CA LEU A 47 -8.22 19.19 -4.00
C LEU A 47 -8.52 19.83 -2.65
N PRO A 48 -9.53 19.33 -1.90
CA PRO A 48 -9.92 19.93 -0.64
C PRO A 48 -8.67 20.12 0.25
N PRO A 49 -8.46 21.34 0.82
CA PRO A 49 -7.34 21.62 1.69
C PRO A 49 -7.42 20.68 2.90
N GLY A 50 -6.58 19.65 2.91
CA GLY A 50 -6.61 18.61 3.94
C GLY A 50 -6.09 17.23 3.52
N ASN A 51 -5.89 16.99 2.22
CA ASN A 51 -5.38 15.71 1.71
C ASN A 51 -4.00 15.76 1.04
N THR A 52 -3.32 16.90 1.03
CA THR A 52 -1.94 16.95 0.53
C THR A 52 -1.04 16.23 1.53
N PRO A 53 -0.43 15.08 1.18
CA PRO A 53 0.45 14.39 2.09
C PRO A 53 1.63 15.31 2.45
N PRO A 54 1.95 15.48 3.74
CA PRO A 54 3.16 16.18 4.13
C PRO A 54 4.35 15.41 3.56
N ASN A 55 5.19 16.09 2.77
CA ASN A 55 6.40 15.56 2.14
C ASN A 55 6.16 14.55 1.00
N ALA A 56 5.76 15.05 -0.17
CA ALA A 56 5.66 14.27 -1.40
C ALA A 56 7.02 13.60 -1.74
N VAL A 57 6.97 12.29 -1.99
CA VAL A 57 8.14 11.48 -2.33
C VAL A 57 8.40 11.56 -3.84
N ASP A 58 9.67 11.46 -4.23
CA ASP A 58 10.05 11.41 -5.64
C ASP A 58 9.46 10.14 -6.29
N ALA A 59 8.56 10.32 -7.27
CA ALA A 59 7.89 9.24 -7.96
C ALA A 59 8.84 8.35 -8.78
N THR A 60 10.08 8.81 -9.01
CA THR A 60 11.11 8.03 -9.71
C THR A 60 11.94 7.14 -8.77
N ASP A 61 11.74 7.24 -7.45
CA ASP A 61 12.45 6.41 -6.49
C ASP A 61 11.84 5.00 -6.44
N PRO A 62 12.60 3.94 -6.80
CA PRO A 62 12.07 2.57 -6.77
C PRO A 62 11.65 2.13 -5.36
N VAL A 63 12.28 2.67 -4.31
CA VAL A 63 11.90 2.37 -2.92
C VAL A 63 10.52 2.96 -2.61
N ALA A 64 10.27 4.19 -3.07
CA ALA A 64 8.98 4.86 -2.90
C ALA A 64 7.86 4.14 -3.67
N SER A 65 8.15 3.67 -4.89
CA SER A 65 7.23 2.84 -5.67
C SER A 65 6.88 1.53 -4.94
N GLN A 66 7.89 0.81 -4.43
CA GLN A 66 7.64 -0.43 -3.69
C GLN A 66 6.83 -0.18 -2.41
N LEU A 67 7.11 0.91 -1.68
CA LEU A 67 6.32 1.30 -0.51
C LEU A 67 4.89 1.71 -0.89
N HIS A 68 4.68 2.28 -2.07
CA HIS A 68 3.35 2.59 -2.59
C HIS A 68 2.55 1.33 -2.84
N ASP A 69 3.14 0.32 -3.48
CA ASP A 69 2.49 -0.98 -3.71
C ASP A 69 2.13 -1.66 -2.38
N LEU A 70 3.06 -1.67 -1.41
CA LEU A 70 2.79 -2.15 -0.06
C LEU A 70 1.66 -1.38 0.62
N SER A 71 1.56 -0.07 0.39
CA SER A 71 0.50 0.76 0.98
C SER A 71 -0.91 0.34 0.51
N GLY A 72 -1.03 -0.15 -0.74
CA GLY A 72 -2.26 -0.73 -1.28
C GLY A 72 -2.60 -2.04 -0.58
N LEU A 73 -1.62 -2.95 -0.44
CA LEU A 73 -1.82 -4.24 0.23
C LEU A 73 -2.23 -4.07 1.71
N PHE A 74 -1.64 -3.11 2.42
CA PHE A 74 -2.05 -2.79 3.79
C PHE A 74 -3.48 -2.28 3.87
N LEU A 75 -3.86 -1.39 2.95
CA LEU A 75 -5.22 -0.85 2.89
C LEU A 75 -6.22 -1.97 2.62
N GLU A 76 -5.96 -2.82 1.63
CA GLU A 76 -6.80 -3.96 1.28
C GLU A 76 -6.91 -4.97 2.44
N TYR A 77 -5.78 -5.35 3.05
CA TYR A 77 -5.78 -6.25 4.20
C TYR A 77 -6.65 -5.71 5.33
N TYR A 78 -6.53 -4.41 5.62
CA TYR A 78 -7.33 -3.77 6.67
C TYR A 78 -8.81 -3.68 6.30
N LEU A 79 -9.14 -3.44 5.03
CA LEU A 79 -10.54 -3.44 4.58
C LEU A 79 -11.21 -4.80 4.81
N ILE A 80 -10.49 -5.90 4.56
CA ILE A 80 -10.96 -7.27 4.74
C ILE A 80 -11.00 -7.66 6.23
N ASN A 81 -9.89 -7.46 6.95
CA ASN A 81 -9.70 -8.03 8.29
C ASN A 81 -10.03 -7.07 9.45
N LYS A 82 -10.24 -5.78 9.16
CA LYS A 82 -10.44 -4.69 10.15
C LYS A 82 -9.31 -4.60 11.20
N ARG A 83 -8.12 -5.07 10.85
CA ARG A 83 -6.89 -5.00 11.65
C ARG A 83 -5.68 -4.96 10.73
N LEU A 84 -4.55 -4.47 11.25
CA LEU A 84 -3.26 -4.61 10.58
C LEU A 84 -2.79 -6.08 10.62
N PRO A 85 -1.98 -6.54 9.65
CA PRO A 85 -1.43 -7.89 9.67
C PRO A 85 -0.52 -8.10 10.89
N ALA A 86 -0.29 -9.35 11.29
CA ALA A 86 0.64 -9.63 12.40
C ALA A 86 2.10 -9.55 11.93
N LYS A 87 2.33 -9.86 10.64
CA LYS A 87 3.63 -9.83 9.97
C LYS A 87 3.46 -9.46 8.50
N LEU A 88 4.51 -8.95 7.85
CA LEU A 88 4.47 -8.58 6.43
C LEU A 88 4.05 -9.73 5.50
N ASP A 89 4.44 -10.96 5.83
CA ASP A 89 4.07 -12.16 5.06
C ASP A 89 2.57 -12.37 4.91
N ASP A 90 1.75 -11.85 5.84
CA ASP A 90 0.29 -11.99 5.78
C ASP A 90 -0.32 -11.17 4.61
N LEU A 91 0.46 -10.29 3.97
CA LEU A 91 0.06 -9.55 2.78
C LEU A 91 0.25 -10.35 1.48
N LYS A 92 1.06 -11.41 1.49
CA LYS A 92 1.36 -12.24 0.30
C LYS A 92 0.11 -12.75 -0.43
N PRO A 93 -0.97 -13.20 0.24
CA PRO A 93 -2.17 -13.67 -0.45
C PRO A 93 -2.93 -12.60 -1.23
N LEU A 94 -2.67 -11.31 -0.96
CA LEU A 94 -3.31 -10.17 -1.63
C LEU A 94 -2.48 -9.66 -2.81
N ALA A 95 -1.27 -10.17 -3.00
CA ALA A 95 -0.43 -9.83 -4.14
C ALA A 95 -1.07 -10.33 -5.44
N ASP A 96 -0.96 -9.53 -6.51
CA ASP A 96 -1.41 -9.94 -7.84
C ASP A 96 -0.72 -11.24 -8.28
N SER A 97 -1.51 -12.15 -8.85
CA SER A 97 -0.99 -13.43 -9.34
C SER A 97 0.07 -13.20 -10.41
N GLY A 98 1.30 -13.66 -10.15
CA GLY A 98 2.43 -13.52 -11.06
C GLY A 98 3.30 -12.28 -10.82
N GLN A 99 2.94 -11.40 -9.88
CA GLN A 99 3.81 -10.33 -9.41
C GLN A 99 4.44 -10.72 -8.06
N PRO A 100 5.74 -11.02 -8.00
CA PRO A 100 6.37 -11.31 -6.72
C PRO A 100 6.40 -10.03 -5.87
N THR A 101 5.62 -10.00 -4.79
CA THR A 101 5.76 -8.95 -3.78
C THR A 101 7.03 -9.19 -2.98
N ASP A 102 8.07 -8.43 -3.31
CA ASP A 102 9.26 -8.36 -2.48
C ASP A 102 8.99 -7.44 -1.27
N PHE A 103 9.27 -7.94 -0.07
CA PHE A 103 9.18 -7.17 1.16
C PHE A 103 10.54 -6.61 1.56
N ALA A 104 11.44 -6.44 0.58
CA ALA A 104 12.74 -5.84 0.72
C ALA A 104 12.88 -4.55 -0.10
N ASP A 105 13.75 -3.67 0.38
CA ASP A 105 14.20 -2.48 -0.33
C ASP A 105 14.83 -2.89 -1.67
N PRO A 106 14.32 -2.39 -2.81
CA PRO A 106 14.81 -2.76 -4.13
C PRO A 106 16.28 -2.41 -4.37
N LYS A 107 16.81 -1.38 -3.69
CA LYS A 107 18.21 -0.92 -3.82
C LYS A 107 19.16 -1.76 -2.98
N THR A 108 18.83 -1.97 -1.70
CA THR A 108 19.75 -2.59 -0.73
C THR A 108 19.48 -4.06 -0.48
N LYS A 109 18.31 -4.56 -0.92
CA LYS A 109 17.79 -5.91 -0.64
C LYS A 109 17.58 -6.20 0.84
N GLN A 110 17.62 -5.18 1.70
CA GLN A 110 17.31 -5.34 3.11
C GLN A 110 15.80 -5.38 3.31
N PRO A 111 15.29 -6.23 4.22
CA PRO A 111 13.86 -6.30 4.49
C PRO A 111 13.35 -4.96 5.01
N PHE A 112 12.14 -4.57 4.59
CA PHE A 112 11.46 -3.42 5.18
C PHE A 112 11.19 -3.66 6.67
N VAL A 113 11.29 -2.59 7.45
CA VAL A 113 11.03 -2.66 8.89
C VAL A 113 9.55 -2.45 9.14
N TYR A 114 8.89 -3.49 9.63
CA TYR A 114 7.46 -3.49 9.95
C TYR A 114 7.20 -3.17 11.42
N LEU A 115 6.21 -2.31 11.67
CA LEU A 115 5.81 -1.88 13.01
C LEU A 115 4.35 -2.31 13.28
N PRO A 116 4.11 -3.51 13.82
CA PRO A 116 2.75 -4.07 13.98
C PRO A 116 1.85 -3.24 14.91
N HIS A 117 2.44 -2.61 15.93
CA HIS A 117 1.70 -1.75 16.85
C HIS A 117 1.50 -0.32 16.33
N ALA A 118 2.10 -0.01 15.17
CA ALA A 118 1.99 1.20 14.38
C ALA A 118 2.05 2.50 15.21
N VAL A 119 3.22 3.16 15.18
CA VAL A 119 3.52 4.31 16.03
C VAL A 119 2.68 5.50 15.62
N ARG A 120 1.93 6.08 16.56
CA ARG A 120 1.16 7.30 16.33
C ARG A 120 2.11 8.45 16.07
N MET A 121 1.99 9.08 14.91
CA MET A 121 2.71 10.33 14.67
C MET A 121 2.18 11.45 15.56
N THR A 122 3.08 12.35 15.94
CA THR A 122 2.81 13.46 16.87
C THR A 122 1.68 14.39 16.39
N ALA A 123 1.39 14.37 15.09
CA ALA A 123 0.34 15.15 14.45
C ALA A 123 -0.78 14.24 13.89
N GLY A 124 -1.62 13.70 14.76
CA GLY A 124 -2.94 13.15 14.40
C GLY A 124 -3.12 11.64 14.58
N ASP A 125 -4.11 11.09 13.88
CA ASP A 125 -4.51 9.67 13.95
C ASP A 125 -3.78 8.78 12.94
N THR A 126 -2.67 9.28 12.40
CA THR A 126 -1.80 8.55 11.48
C THR A 126 -0.80 7.71 12.24
N LYS A 127 -0.52 6.53 11.70
CA LYS A 127 0.42 5.58 12.27
C LYS A 127 1.47 5.20 11.24
N LEU A 128 2.76 5.18 11.62
CA LEU A 128 3.81 4.60 10.79
C LEU A 128 3.73 3.08 10.87
N VAL A 129 3.52 2.42 9.73
CA VAL A 129 3.26 0.96 9.66
C VAL A 129 4.48 0.20 9.13
N VAL A 130 5.17 0.73 8.13
CA VAL A 130 6.37 0.12 7.55
C VAL A 130 7.31 1.22 7.05
N TYR A 131 8.62 1.00 7.09
CA TYR A 131 9.61 1.91 6.52
C TYR A 131 10.84 1.19 5.96
N ALA A 132 11.55 1.86 5.04
CA ALA A 132 12.83 1.42 4.49
C ALA A 132 13.96 1.62 5.52
N PRO A 133 14.80 0.59 5.80
CA PRO A 133 15.85 0.71 6.81
C PRO A 133 16.98 1.65 6.40
N ASN A 134 17.11 1.98 5.12
CA ASN A 134 18.16 2.85 4.60
C ASN A 134 17.56 4.19 4.15
N PRO A 135 18.16 5.33 4.51
CA PRO A 135 17.72 6.61 4.01
C PRO A 135 18.00 6.76 2.51
N ASN A 136 17.22 7.58 1.83
CA ASN A 136 17.43 7.95 0.43
C ASN A 136 18.67 8.86 0.26
N SER A 137 18.93 9.30 -0.97
CA SER A 137 20.06 10.19 -1.30
C SER A 137 20.02 11.55 -0.59
N ARG A 138 18.89 11.92 0.02
CA ARG A 138 18.72 13.15 0.82
C ARG A 138 18.85 12.91 2.33
N GLY A 139 19.23 11.71 2.75
CA GLY A 139 19.33 11.35 4.16
C GLY A 139 17.96 11.19 4.85
N GLN A 140 16.89 10.97 4.09
CA GLN A 140 15.53 10.80 4.61
C GLN A 140 15.08 9.35 4.50
N TYR A 141 14.44 8.84 5.55
CA TYR A 141 13.79 7.53 5.53
C TYR A 141 12.45 7.62 4.81
N GLN A 142 12.09 6.60 4.05
CA GLN A 142 10.79 6.51 3.39
C GLN A 142 9.93 5.46 4.10
N GLY A 143 8.65 5.75 4.29
CA GLY A 143 7.75 4.80 4.94
C GLY A 143 6.29 5.04 4.62
N VAL A 144 5.44 4.11 5.04
CA VAL A 144 3.99 4.15 4.86
C VAL A 144 3.33 4.59 6.17
N LEU A 145 2.62 5.71 6.10
CA LEU A 145 1.66 6.11 7.11
C LEU A 145 0.28 5.55 6.78
N MET A 146 -0.47 5.22 7.82
CA MET A 146 -1.85 4.80 7.71
C MET A 146 -2.72 5.55 8.72
N ARG A 147 -3.83 6.12 8.24
CA ARG A 147 -4.91 6.65 9.08
C ARG A 147 -6.03 5.64 9.11
N LEU A 148 -6.41 5.22 10.31
CA LEU A 148 -7.54 4.32 10.49
C LEU A 148 -8.86 5.08 10.32
N ALA A 149 -9.89 4.41 9.80
CA ALA A 149 -11.22 5.01 9.70
C ALA A 149 -11.75 5.48 11.07
N ARG A 150 -12.31 6.69 11.10
CA ARG A 150 -12.95 7.28 12.28
C ARG A 150 -14.17 8.11 11.85
N GLY A 151 -15.35 7.76 12.36
CA GLY A 151 -16.60 8.42 11.98
C GLY A 151 -16.85 8.31 10.47
N SER A 152 -16.98 9.44 9.79
CA SER A 152 -17.13 9.52 8.32
C SER A 152 -15.81 9.45 7.54
N GLN A 153 -14.66 9.43 8.22
CA GLN A 153 -13.36 9.38 7.55
C GLN A 153 -13.03 7.95 7.13
N VAL A 154 -12.66 7.78 5.86
CA VAL A 154 -12.19 6.51 5.32
C VAL A 154 -10.75 6.21 5.75
N THR A 155 -10.41 4.92 5.75
CA THR A 155 -9.02 4.49 5.94
C THR A 155 -8.20 4.96 4.75
N ALA A 156 -7.00 5.47 5.00
CA ALA A 156 -6.11 5.95 3.96
C ALA A 156 -4.65 5.65 4.30
N THR A 157 -3.83 5.48 3.28
CA THR A 157 -2.39 5.25 3.38
C THR A 157 -1.63 6.25 2.52
N TRP A 158 -0.41 6.60 2.95
CA TRP A 158 0.48 7.51 2.23
C TRP A 158 1.92 7.07 2.37
N VAL A 159 2.71 7.24 1.31
CA VAL A 159 4.16 7.16 1.41
C VAL A 159 4.69 8.54 1.79
N VAL A 160 5.56 8.60 2.79
CA VAL A 160 6.16 9.84 3.29
C VAL A 160 7.68 9.73 3.37
N SER A 161 8.34 10.88 3.35
CA SER A 161 9.76 10.99 3.73
C SER A 161 9.88 11.59 5.13
N LEU A 162 10.69 10.93 5.99
CA LEU A 162 10.94 11.26 7.39
C LEU A 162 12.44 11.56 7.57
N SER A 163 12.76 12.62 8.28
CA SER A 163 14.12 12.82 8.81
C SER A 163 14.45 11.75 9.86
N ASP A 164 15.74 11.54 10.12
CA ASP A 164 16.19 10.63 11.19
C ASP A 164 15.59 11.03 12.55
N ILE A 165 15.55 12.33 12.87
CA ILE A 165 14.97 12.83 14.12
C ILE A 165 13.48 12.49 14.22
N GLU A 166 12.71 12.63 13.14
CA GLU A 166 11.29 12.27 13.15
C GLU A 166 11.11 10.77 13.34
N LEU A 167 11.87 9.95 12.61
CA LEU A 167 11.80 8.49 12.72
C LEU A 167 12.19 8.02 14.13
N GLN A 168 13.31 8.50 14.66
CA GLN A 168 13.76 8.17 16.01
C GLN A 168 12.77 8.65 17.07
N GLY A 169 12.17 9.84 16.90
CA GLY A 169 11.11 10.33 17.78
C GLY A 169 9.90 9.40 17.80
N GLN A 170 9.53 8.82 16.66
CA GLN A 170 8.48 7.81 16.58
C GLN A 170 8.90 6.51 17.27
N ILE A 171 10.08 5.96 16.95
CA ILE A 171 10.54 4.68 17.51
C ILE A 171 10.76 4.79 19.03
N ALA A 172 11.33 5.90 19.52
CA ALA A 172 11.54 6.15 20.94
C ALA A 172 10.21 6.24 21.71
N GLY A 173 9.13 6.72 21.07
CA GLY A 173 7.78 6.67 21.64
C GLY A 173 7.24 5.26 21.88
N MET A 174 7.89 4.22 21.32
CA MET A 174 7.58 2.80 21.61
C MET A 174 8.32 2.27 22.83
N ALA A 175 9.25 3.02 23.43
CA ALA A 175 9.94 2.58 24.62
C ALA A 175 8.88 2.23 25.69
N PRO A 176 8.94 1.02 26.28
CA PRO A 176 7.94 0.60 27.26
C PRO A 176 7.89 1.66 28.36
N ALA A 177 6.68 2.15 28.65
CA ALA A 177 6.47 3.04 29.78
C ALA A 177 7.20 2.43 30.98
N SER A 178 8.10 3.19 31.59
CA SER A 178 8.87 2.70 32.74
C SER A 178 7.90 2.06 33.73
N PRO A 179 8.20 0.85 34.25
CA PRO A 179 7.29 0.17 35.15
C PRO A 179 6.93 1.10 36.32
N PRO A 180 5.66 1.13 36.76
CA PRO A 180 5.27 1.95 37.90
C PRO A 180 6.14 1.57 39.10
N LYS A 181 6.70 2.60 39.76
CA LYS A 181 7.51 2.43 40.98
C LYS A 181 6.66 1.88 42.12
#